data_AF-A0A2C9WRP7-F1
#
_entry.id   AF-A0A2C9WRP7-F1
#
_cell.length_a   1.000
_cell.length_b   1.000
_cell.length_c   1.000
_cell.angle_alpha   90.00
_cell.angle_beta   90.00
_cell.angle_gamma   90.00
#
_symmetry.space_group_name_H-M   'P 1'
#
loop_
_entity.id
_entity.type
_entity.pdbx_description
1 polymer ?
#
loop_
_entity_poly.entity_id
_entity_poly.type
_entity_poly.pdbx_seq_one_letter_code
_entity_poly.pdbx_strand_id
1 'polypeptide(L)'
;MARLPSRFECIHLLVLFFDVPLKHVTKSNFEFALSELKSHVGAADFVTIDLEMTGVTSAPWRESLEFDRFDVRYLKAKDSAEKFSIIQFSVCPFRRDDHRHSFIAHPHNFFIFPCRELAAGGPSNEFMCQMTSMDFLAQCESELQLGFAIKFLVRAFRG
;
A
#
# COMPACT_ATOMS: atom_id res chain seq x y z
N MET A 1 -33.06 12.83 8.45
CA MET A 1 -32.53 12.61 7.09
C MET A 1 -31.16 13.27 7.00
N ALA A 2 -30.10 12.54 7.37
CA ALA A 2 -28.74 13.09 7.38
C ALA A 2 -28.17 13.07 5.95
N ARG A 3 -27.78 14.24 5.45
CA ARG A 3 -27.12 14.39 4.14
C ARG A 3 -25.72 13.78 4.22
N LEU A 4 -25.42 12.86 3.31
CA LEU A 4 -24.06 12.44 2.99
C LEU A 4 -23.29 13.66 2.45
N PRO A 5 -22.08 13.98 2.95
CA PRO A 5 -21.28 15.03 2.37
C PRO A 5 -20.78 14.60 0.99
N SER A 6 -21.05 15.46 0.03
CA SER A 6 -20.61 15.38 -1.35
C SER A 6 -19.12 15.71 -1.47
N ARG A 7 -18.41 14.94 -2.31
CA ARG A 7 -17.11 15.25 -2.93
C ARG A 7 -15.93 15.38 -1.96
N PHE A 8 -14.99 14.43 -2.10
CA PHE A 8 -13.53 14.64 -2.03
C PHE A 8 -13.04 15.82 -1.18
N GLU A 9 -13.41 15.86 0.10
CA GLU A 9 -12.51 16.43 1.09
C GLU A 9 -11.43 15.37 1.28
N CYS A 10 -10.43 15.43 0.39
CA CYS A 10 -9.13 14.85 0.64
C CYS A 10 -8.71 15.43 1.98
N ILE A 11 -8.86 14.62 3.02
CA ILE A 11 -8.54 14.98 4.38
C ILE A 11 -7.12 15.53 4.29
N HIS A 12 -6.96 16.82 4.57
CA HIS A 12 -5.69 17.45 4.90
C HIS A 12 -5.21 16.87 6.24
N LEU A 13 -5.17 15.53 6.34
CA LEU A 13 -4.49 14.79 7.38
C LEU A 13 -3.02 14.86 6.96
N LEU A 14 -2.46 16.06 7.13
CA LEU A 14 -1.08 16.17 7.56
C LEU A 14 -1.06 15.50 8.94
N VAL A 15 -1.19 14.17 8.97
CA VAL A 15 -0.75 13.42 10.14
C VAL A 15 0.72 13.75 10.18
N LEU A 16 1.12 14.50 11.21
CA LEU A 16 2.51 14.60 11.60
C LEU A 16 2.94 13.18 11.97
N PHE A 17 3.31 12.39 10.96
CA PHE A 17 3.75 11.00 11.08
C PHE A 17 5.13 10.89 11.76
N PHE A 18 5.71 12.02 12.18
CA PHE A 18 7.09 12.09 12.65
C PHE A 18 7.37 11.32 13.95
N ASP A 19 6.35 10.97 14.75
CA ASP A 19 6.54 10.29 16.04
C ASP A 19 5.80 8.93 16.17
N VAL A 20 5.18 8.43 15.10
CA VAL A 20 4.53 7.11 15.15
C VAL A 20 5.54 6.04 14.75
N PRO A 21 5.90 5.08 15.63
CA PRO A 21 6.87 4.05 15.30
C PRO A 21 6.34 3.15 14.19
N LEU A 22 7.05 3.10 13.05
CA LEU A 22 6.79 2.14 11.98
C LEU A 22 7.27 0.75 12.40
N LYS A 23 6.37 -0.23 12.32
CA LYS A 23 6.76 -1.63 12.49
C LYS A 23 7.22 -2.22 11.17
N HIS A 24 8.52 -2.51 11.07
CA HIS A 24 9.10 -3.28 9.99
C HIS A 24 8.86 -4.78 10.22
N VAL A 25 8.12 -5.40 9.31
CA VAL A 25 7.75 -6.82 9.34
C VAL A 25 8.67 -7.60 8.40
N THR A 26 9.36 -8.56 8.99
CA THR A 26 10.28 -9.49 8.33
C THR A 26 9.79 -10.91 8.55
N LYS A 27 10.43 -11.89 7.90
CA LYS A 27 10.08 -13.31 8.07
C LYS A 27 10.14 -13.77 9.53
N SER A 28 11.05 -13.24 10.35
CA SER A 28 11.24 -13.69 11.73
C SER A 28 10.19 -13.17 12.70
N ASN A 29 9.54 -12.02 12.41
CA ASN A 29 8.52 -11.42 13.27
C ASN A 29 7.11 -11.46 12.66
N PHE A 30 6.95 -12.08 11.49
CA PHE A 30 5.72 -12.07 10.70
C PHE A 30 4.49 -12.52 11.50
N GLU A 31 4.55 -13.68 12.15
CA GLU A 31 3.41 -14.23 12.90
C GLU A 31 2.96 -13.31 14.05
N PHE A 32 3.92 -12.76 14.78
CA PHE A 32 3.63 -11.82 15.87
C PHE A 32 3.04 -10.51 15.33
N ALA A 33 3.66 -9.92 14.31
CA ALA A 33 3.19 -8.68 13.69
C ALA A 33 1.80 -8.85 13.07
N LEU A 34 1.52 -10.00 12.45
CA LEU A 34 0.21 -10.30 11.87
C LEU A 34 -0.88 -10.45 12.94
N SER A 35 -0.57 -11.08 14.08
CA SER A 35 -1.49 -11.18 15.21
C SER A 35 -1.85 -9.80 15.76
N GLU A 36 -0.86 -8.94 15.96
CA GLU A 36 -1.08 -7.56 16.44
C GLU A 36 -1.87 -6.73 15.42
N LEU A 37 -1.50 -6.82 14.13
CA LEU A 37 -2.20 -6.12 13.05
C LEU A 37 -3.68 -6.51 12.98
N LYS A 38 -4.03 -7.80 13.15
CA LYS A 38 -5.43 -8.25 13.19
C LYS A 38 -6.23 -7.57 14.30
N SER A 39 -5.64 -7.43 15.49
CA SER A 39 -6.26 -6.72 16.61
C SER A 39 -6.49 -5.24 16.26
N HIS A 40 -5.48 -4.56 15.70
CA HIS A 40 -5.59 -3.15 15.30
C HIS A 40 -6.60 -2.93 14.17
N VAL A 41 -6.66 -3.83 13.18
CA VAL A 41 -7.67 -3.78 12.10
C VAL A 41 -9.08 -3.94 12.67
N GLY A 42 -9.29 -4.87 13.62
CA GLY A 42 -10.58 -5.06 14.26
C GLY A 42 -11.07 -3.84 15.05
N ALA A 43 -10.16 -3.04 15.58
CA ALA A 43 -10.46 -1.82 16.33
C ALA A 43 -10.46 -0.53 15.49
N ALA A 44 -10.07 -0.59 14.21
CA ALA A 44 -9.88 0.59 13.38
C ALA A 44 -11.20 1.17 12.86
N ASP A 45 -11.20 2.48 12.62
CA ASP A 45 -12.27 3.17 11.88
C ASP A 45 -12.03 3.12 10.37
N PHE A 46 -10.76 3.14 9.95
CA PHE A 46 -10.35 2.93 8.56
C PHE A 46 -8.94 2.34 8.47
N VAL A 47 -8.61 1.75 7.33
CA VAL A 47 -7.29 1.18 7.06
C VAL A 47 -6.76 1.78 5.76
N THR A 48 -5.48 2.17 5.77
CA THR A 48 -4.78 2.57 4.54
C THR A 48 -3.82 1.47 4.11
N ILE A 49 -3.73 1.25 2.81
CA ILE A 49 -2.77 0.34 2.20
C ILE A 49 -1.90 1.12 1.23
N ASP A 50 -0.61 0.78 1.19
CA ASP A 50 0.39 1.33 0.29
C ASP A 50 1.28 0.21 -0.26
N LEU A 51 1.66 0.30 -1.54
CA LEU A 51 2.42 -0.71 -2.27
C LEU A 51 3.62 -0.07 -2.94
N GLU A 52 4.80 -0.65 -2.72
CA GLU A 52 5.98 -0.37 -3.54
C GLU A 52 6.18 -1.51 -4.54
N MET A 53 6.26 -1.15 -5.81
CA MET A 53 6.30 -2.09 -6.93
C MET A 53 7.61 -1.96 -7.71
N THR A 54 8.07 -3.05 -8.33
CA THR A 54 9.27 -3.05 -9.18
C THR A 54 9.14 -2.24 -10.47
N GLY A 55 7.96 -1.67 -10.74
CA GLY A 55 7.70 -0.78 -11.87
C GLY A 55 6.25 -0.30 -11.87
N VAL A 56 5.98 0.70 -12.71
CA VAL A 56 4.67 1.40 -12.74
C VAL A 56 3.96 1.23 -14.08
N THR A 57 4.67 1.34 -15.19
CA THR A 57 4.10 1.19 -16.54
C THR A 57 4.96 0.26 -17.37
N SER A 58 4.32 -0.72 -18.01
CA SER A 58 5.03 -1.77 -18.76
C SER A 58 5.57 -1.28 -20.11
N ALA A 59 5.05 -0.16 -20.62
CA ALA A 59 5.50 0.53 -21.82
C ALA A 59 4.97 1.98 -21.84
N PRO A 60 5.65 2.91 -22.54
CA PRO A 60 5.22 4.32 -22.60
C PRO A 60 3.80 4.52 -23.13
N TRP A 61 3.38 3.77 -24.15
CA TRP A 61 2.02 3.86 -24.72
C TRP A 61 0.93 3.26 -23.81
N ARG A 62 1.31 2.65 -22.68
CA ARG A 62 0.39 2.13 -21.68
C ARG A 62 0.25 3.02 -20.45
N GLU A 63 0.85 4.21 -20.47
CA GLU A 63 0.55 5.24 -19.48
C GLU A 63 -0.94 5.60 -19.50
N SER A 64 -1.52 5.78 -18.32
CA SER A 64 -2.91 6.19 -18.17
C SER A 64 -3.04 7.68 -18.47
N LEU A 65 -3.95 8.03 -19.36
CA LEU A 65 -4.20 9.40 -19.81
C LEU A 65 -5.52 9.94 -19.23
N GLU A 66 -5.62 11.25 -19.04
CA GLU A 66 -6.79 11.91 -18.44
C GLU A 66 -8.09 11.72 -19.24
N PHE A 67 -7.98 11.42 -20.52
CA PHE A 67 -9.10 11.17 -21.43
C PHE A 67 -9.35 9.69 -21.71
N ASP A 68 -8.57 8.78 -21.11
CA ASP A 68 -8.84 7.34 -21.22
C ASP A 68 -10.21 7.02 -20.61
N ARG A 69 -10.95 6.13 -21.29
CA ARG A 69 -12.14 5.49 -20.71
C ARG A 69 -11.75 4.61 -19.52
N PHE A 70 -12.66 4.44 -18.57
CA PHE A 70 -12.39 3.69 -17.33
C PHE A 70 -11.96 2.24 -17.56
N ASP A 71 -12.51 1.56 -18.57
CA ASP A 71 -12.12 0.20 -18.94
C ASP A 71 -10.71 0.14 -19.52
N VAL A 72 -10.31 1.12 -20.33
CA VAL A 72 -8.93 1.23 -20.84
C VAL A 72 -7.95 1.45 -19.70
N ARG A 73 -8.26 2.35 -18.76
CA ARG A 73 -7.43 2.56 -17.55
C ARG A 73 -7.29 1.29 -16.72
N TYR A 74 -8.39 0.56 -16.53
CA TYR A 74 -8.37 -0.72 -15.84
C TYR A 74 -7.45 -1.72 -16.53
N LEU A 75 -7.54 -1.86 -17.86
CA LEU A 75 -6.67 -2.78 -18.61
C LEU A 75 -5.19 -2.39 -18.55
N LYS A 76 -4.88 -1.09 -18.58
CA LYS A 76 -3.50 -0.57 -18.40
C LYS A 76 -2.96 -0.88 -17.00
N ALA A 77 -3.76 -0.62 -15.96
CA ALA A 77 -3.39 -0.92 -14.57
C ALA A 77 -3.23 -2.43 -14.33
N LYS A 78 -4.15 -3.24 -14.86
CA LYS A 78 -4.09 -4.69 -14.80
C LYS A 78 -2.81 -5.23 -15.44
N ASP A 79 -2.48 -4.78 -16.65
CA ASP A 79 -1.26 -5.22 -17.34
C ASP A 79 0.02 -4.88 -16.56
N SER A 80 0.04 -3.72 -15.88
CA SER A 80 1.15 -3.37 -15.00
C SER A 80 1.22 -4.29 -13.77
N ALA A 81 0.09 -4.51 -13.10
CA ALA A 81 -0.01 -5.37 -11.93
C ALA A 81 0.32 -6.85 -12.21
N GLU A 82 0.12 -7.33 -13.44
CA GLU A 82 0.48 -8.69 -13.86
C GLU A 82 1.97 -8.84 -14.18
N LYS A 83 2.69 -7.74 -14.45
CA LYS A 83 4.09 -7.77 -14.89
C LYS A 83 5.08 -7.38 -13.81
N PHE A 84 4.74 -6.43 -12.95
CA PHE A 84 5.62 -5.95 -11.89
C PHE A 84 5.28 -6.61 -10.56
N SER A 85 6.31 -6.89 -9.75
CA SER A 85 6.13 -7.47 -8.43
C SER A 85 5.96 -6.38 -7.38
N ILE A 86 5.19 -6.67 -6.34
CA ILE A 86 5.20 -5.89 -5.09
C ILE A 86 6.45 -6.31 -4.32
N ILE A 87 7.22 -5.34 -3.81
CA ILE A 87 8.40 -5.58 -2.97
C ILE A 87 8.21 -5.09 -1.54
N GLN A 88 7.32 -4.11 -1.34
CA GLN A 88 6.88 -3.69 -0.02
C GLN A 88 5.36 -3.51 -0.01
N PHE A 89 4.75 -3.96 1.08
CA PHE A 89 3.32 -3.85 1.33
C PHE A 89 3.13 -3.22 2.70
N SER A 90 2.54 -2.02 2.75
CA SER A 90 2.29 -1.31 3.99
C SER A 90 0.81 -1.25 4.33
N VAL A 91 0.49 -1.45 5.61
CA VAL A 91 -0.86 -1.36 6.16
C VAL A 91 -0.83 -0.48 7.39
N CYS A 92 -1.74 0.50 7.46
CA CYS A 92 -1.89 1.33 8.64
C CYS A 92 -3.38 1.42 9.02
N PRO A 93 -3.80 0.69 10.07
CA PRO A 93 -5.09 0.90 10.71
C PRO A 93 -5.07 2.21 11.51
N PHE A 94 -6.15 2.98 11.37
CA PHE A 94 -6.37 4.22 12.11
C PHE A 94 -7.59 4.09 13.00
N ARG A 95 -7.44 4.46 14.27
CA ARG A 95 -8.52 4.52 15.25
C ARG A 95 -8.67 5.94 15.77
N ARG A 96 -9.89 6.45 15.81
CA ARG A 96 -10.22 7.75 16.39
C ARG A 96 -10.02 7.70 17.90
N ASP A 97 -9.35 8.73 18.41
CA ASP A 97 -9.27 9.04 19.83
C ASP A 97 -10.16 10.25 20.09
N ASP A 98 -11.34 10.02 20.66
CA ASP A 98 -12.31 11.08 20.94
C ASP A 98 -11.85 12.02 22.05
N HIS A 99 -10.96 11.59 22.95
CA HIS A 99 -10.42 12.45 24.01
C HIS A 99 -9.39 13.44 23.47
N ARG A 100 -8.56 12.98 22.52
CA ARG A 100 -7.52 13.81 21.89
C ARG A 100 -7.99 14.50 20.62
N HIS A 101 -9.21 14.22 20.17
CA HIS A 101 -9.75 14.67 18.88
C HIS A 101 -8.80 14.38 17.70
N SER A 102 -8.11 13.24 17.74
CA SER A 102 -7.09 12.86 16.76
C SER A 102 -7.23 11.39 16.35
N PHE A 103 -6.36 10.92 15.45
CA PHE A 103 -6.28 9.51 15.08
C PHE A 103 -4.99 8.89 15.61
N ILE A 104 -5.12 7.68 16.14
CA ILE A 104 -4.01 6.80 16.49
C ILE A 104 -3.74 5.90 15.29
N ALA A 105 -2.50 5.90 14.82
CA ALA A 105 -2.04 5.14 13.68
C ALA A 105 -1.22 3.93 14.12
N HIS A 106 -1.39 2.79 13.44
CA HIS A 106 -0.64 1.56 13.71
C HIS A 106 0.08 1.06 12.43
N PRO A 107 1.11 1.76 11.95
CA PRO A 107 1.73 1.45 10.66
C PRO A 107 2.59 0.18 10.71
N HIS A 108 2.40 -0.70 9.73
CA HIS A 108 3.14 -1.95 9.51
C HIS A 108 3.64 -1.97 8.07
N ASN A 109 4.95 -2.14 7.86
CA ASN A 109 5.55 -2.29 6.53
C ASN A 109 6.13 -3.71 6.37
N PHE A 110 5.61 -4.45 5.40
CA PHE A 110 6.00 -5.82 5.10
C PHE A 110 6.95 -5.84 3.90
N PHE A 111 8.15 -6.36 4.10
CA PHE A 111 9.09 -6.59 3.00
C PHE A 111 8.77 -7.94 2.36
N ILE A 112 8.38 -7.91 1.08
CA ILE A 112 7.99 -9.09 0.32
C ILE A 112 9.08 -9.33 -0.70
N PHE A 113 9.84 -10.41 -0.52
CA PHE A 113 10.71 -10.91 -1.57
C PHE A 113 10.13 -12.23 -2.09
N PRO A 114 9.92 -12.38 -3.41
CA PRO A 114 9.53 -13.67 -3.99
C PRO A 114 10.69 -14.66 -3.79
N CYS A 115 10.71 -15.33 -2.65
CA CYS A 115 11.67 -16.38 -2.33
C CYS A 115 11.03 -17.74 -2.64
N ARG A 116 11.61 -18.47 -3.60
CA ARG A 116 11.20 -19.85 -3.92
C ARG A 116 11.72 -20.78 -2.84
N GLU A 117 10.96 -20.95 -1.76
CA GLU A 117 11.41 -21.84 -0.68
C GLU A 117 11.07 -23.31 -0.98
N LEU A 118 10.00 -23.60 -1.73
CA LEU A 118 9.52 -24.98 -1.92
C LEU A 118 8.71 -25.15 -3.21
N ALA A 119 9.35 -25.49 -4.33
CA ALA A 119 8.74 -26.27 -5.42
C ALA A 119 9.80 -26.53 -6.49
N ALA A 120 10.49 -27.67 -6.44
CA ALA A 120 11.20 -28.18 -7.61
C ALA A 120 10.15 -28.67 -8.61
N GLY A 121 9.80 -27.86 -9.63
CA GLY A 121 8.89 -28.28 -10.71
C GLY A 121 7.78 -27.30 -11.15
N GLY A 122 7.55 -26.18 -10.44
CA GLY A 122 6.60 -25.14 -10.88
C GLY A 122 7.19 -24.19 -11.95
N PRO A 123 6.34 -23.50 -12.74
CA PRO A 123 6.79 -22.48 -13.69
C PRO A 123 7.66 -21.42 -13.00
N SER A 124 8.62 -20.85 -13.72
CA SER A 124 9.42 -19.73 -13.22
C SER A 124 8.48 -18.56 -12.91
N ASN A 125 8.51 -18.08 -11.65
CA ASN A 125 7.88 -16.81 -11.30
C ASN A 125 8.80 -15.70 -11.80
N GLU A 126 8.53 -15.21 -13.00
CA GLU A 126 9.23 -14.08 -13.60
C GLU A 126 8.41 -12.80 -13.42
N PHE A 127 9.09 -11.72 -13.10
CA PHE A 127 8.51 -10.38 -13.02
C PHE A 127 9.46 -9.38 -13.67
N MET A 128 8.90 -8.29 -14.18
CA MET A 128 9.64 -7.18 -14.75
C MET A 128 10.16 -6.26 -13.66
N CYS A 129 11.29 -5.62 -13.95
CA CYS A 129 11.90 -4.63 -13.08
C CYS A 129 12.23 -3.39 -13.91
N GLN A 130 11.62 -2.27 -13.56
CA GLN A 130 11.83 -0.98 -14.22
C GLN A 130 12.95 -0.26 -13.49
N MET A 131 14.08 -0.04 -14.17
CA MET A 131 15.28 0.57 -13.58
C MET A 131 14.98 1.90 -12.91
N THR A 132 14.21 2.78 -13.56
CA THR A 132 13.84 4.08 -12.98
C THR A 132 13.04 3.96 -11.67
N SER A 133 12.20 2.93 -11.54
CA SER A 133 11.46 2.67 -10.30
C SER A 133 12.37 2.12 -9.22
N MET A 134 13.32 1.25 -9.56
CA MET A 134 14.31 0.75 -8.61
C MET A 134 15.27 1.85 -8.15
N ASP A 135 15.72 2.72 -9.05
CA ASP A 135 16.58 3.85 -8.72
C ASP A 135 15.87 4.82 -7.78
N PHE A 136 14.58 5.06 -8.03
CA PHE A 136 13.73 5.83 -7.14
C PHE A 136 13.62 5.17 -5.77
N LEU A 137 13.27 3.88 -5.70
CA LEU A 137 13.15 3.15 -4.43
C LEU A 137 14.47 3.10 -3.67
N ALA A 138 15.61 2.93 -4.33
CA ALA A 138 16.93 2.92 -3.70
C ALA A 138 17.31 4.28 -3.09
N GLN A 139 16.87 5.39 -3.69
CA GLN A 139 17.04 6.73 -3.11
C GLN A 139 16.08 6.94 -1.93
N CYS A 140 14.84 6.47 -2.08
CA CYS A 140 13.75 6.72 -1.15
C CYS A 140 13.70 5.75 0.03
N GLU A 141 14.32 4.57 -0.02
CA GLU A 141 14.42 3.65 1.14
C GLU A 141 15.17 4.26 2.34
N SER A 142 15.81 5.43 2.16
CA SER A 142 16.37 6.23 3.25
C SER A 142 15.36 7.15 3.96
N GLU A 143 14.19 7.42 3.37
CA GLU A 143 13.12 8.26 3.94
C GLU A 143 11.76 7.64 3.66
N LEU A 144 11.03 7.26 4.72
CA LEU A 144 9.64 6.80 4.71
C LEU A 144 8.78 7.57 3.68
N GLN A 145 8.60 7.03 2.47
CA GLN A 145 7.89 7.75 1.41
C GLN A 145 6.50 7.19 1.19
N LEU A 146 5.54 7.85 1.84
CA LEU A 146 4.10 7.71 1.57
C LEU A 146 3.69 8.27 0.18
N GLY A 147 4.59 8.24 -0.80
CA GLY A 147 4.61 9.15 -1.96
C GLY A 147 4.28 8.53 -3.31
N PHE A 148 4.42 7.21 -3.51
CA PHE A 148 4.17 6.56 -4.82
C PHE A 148 3.05 5.50 -4.79
N ALA A 149 2.29 5.50 -3.71
CA ALA A 149 1.19 4.59 -3.47
C ALA A 149 0.15 4.54 -4.58
N ILE A 150 -0.22 3.31 -4.96
CA ILE A 150 -1.63 3.03 -5.18
C ILE A 150 -2.30 3.01 -3.79
N LYS A 151 -2.63 4.20 -3.27
CA LYS A 151 -3.36 4.38 -2.02
C LYS A 151 -4.76 3.81 -2.17
N PHE A 152 -4.97 2.59 -1.72
CA PHE A 152 -6.32 2.10 -1.45
C PHE A 152 -6.69 2.52 -0.02
N LEU A 153 -7.59 3.50 0.08
CA LEU A 153 -8.33 3.72 1.32
C LEU A 153 -9.42 2.65 1.39
N VAL A 154 -9.19 1.62 2.20
CA VAL A 154 -10.21 0.61 2.48
C VAL A 154 -10.94 1.03 3.75
N ARG A 155 -12.21 1.43 3.62
CA ARG A 155 -13.05 1.67 4.78
C ARG A 155 -13.26 0.32 5.48
N ALA A 156 -12.85 0.23 6.75
CA ALA A 156 -13.16 -0.93 7.57
C ALA A 156 -14.68 -1.00 7.72
N PHE A 157 -15.30 -2.03 7.17
CA PHE A 157 -16.71 -2.30 7.40
C PHE A 157 -16.85 -2.72 8.86
N ARG A 158 -17.46 -1.87 9.68
CA ARG A 158 -18.03 -2.31 10.96
C ARG A 158 -19.24 -3.17 10.62
N GLY A 159 -19.17 -4.45 10.98
CA GLY A 159 -20.35 -5.32 11.03
C GLY A 159 -21.33 -4.87 12.10
#